data_AF-A0A963DX57-F1
#
_entry.id   AF-A0A963DX57-F1
#
_cell.length_a   1.000
_cell.length_b   1.000
_cell.length_c   1.000
_cell.angle_alpha   90.00
_cell.angle_beta   90.00
_cell.angle_gamma   90.00
#
_symmetry.space_group_name_H-M   'P 1'
#
loop_
_entity.id
_entity.type
_entity.pdbx_description
1 polymer ?
#
loop_
_entity_poly.entity_id
_entity_poly.type
_entity_poly.pdbx_seq_one_letter_code
_entity_poly.pdbx_strand_id
1 'polypeptide(L)'
;MDDKALYQAIANEMAANQLEPALWTQAYSEAGGNTEKAQAIYIRLRHRDLSGSEARDPADPLAALRADLAQALARSSRETLYRRLGVAPDASAGTLAAAIAEIRARPAAPDAEIRYAIEILGNAEARAAYDRSLAAELGFGDAPPRVEQVAAAEDSGSVFLRWWSTRRVGIVVAAAVVALLAAVLQPFQQTATVREHLRAQAMLERERLQQGEQVREMQRERLRLAEQHRAAQDAREIEREQRRQQEQFSIQVQAEQRRQENARRAEQRRLEQDQRQQQYAQQARAREERREARAAETRAAREARYWSCFNDAMDRGDSAYAEARCGQLRY
;
A
#
# COMPACT_ATOMS: atom_id res chain seq x y z
N MET A 1 8.30 -4.14 15.21
CA MET A 1 9.72 -4.08 15.62
C MET A 1 10.40 -2.88 14.98
N ASP A 2 11.61 -2.52 15.41
CA ASP A 2 12.48 -1.58 14.69
C ASP A 2 13.06 -2.29 13.45
N ASP A 3 12.93 -1.71 12.25
CA ASP A 3 13.45 -2.25 10.99
C ASP A 3 14.94 -2.65 11.11
N LYS A 4 15.67 -1.94 11.96
CA LYS A 4 17.08 -2.23 12.27
C LYS A 4 17.29 -3.63 12.85
N ALA A 5 16.37 -4.12 13.68
CA ALA A 5 16.45 -5.44 14.28
C ALA A 5 16.23 -6.55 13.22
N LEU A 6 15.30 -6.33 12.28
CA LEU A 6 15.04 -7.25 11.17
C LEU A 6 16.24 -7.34 10.23
N TYR A 7 16.82 -6.22 9.82
CA TYR A 7 18.03 -6.22 8.99
C TYR A 7 19.21 -6.89 9.70
N GLN A 8 19.35 -6.69 11.02
CA GLN A 8 20.39 -7.37 11.80
C GLN A 8 20.17 -8.88 11.84
N ALA A 9 18.93 -9.35 12.00
CA ALA A 9 18.60 -10.77 11.97
C ALA A 9 18.92 -11.40 10.61
N ILE A 10 18.55 -10.73 9.51
CA ILE A 10 18.87 -11.17 8.15
C ILE A 10 20.39 -11.22 7.95
N ALA A 11 21.12 -10.19 8.41
CA ALA A 11 22.57 -10.17 8.30
C ALA A 11 23.23 -11.35 9.06
N ASN A 12 22.72 -11.68 10.25
CA ASN A 12 23.21 -12.82 11.03
C ASN A 12 22.91 -14.16 10.33
N GLU A 13 21.73 -14.31 9.72
CA GLU A 13 21.34 -15.49 8.93
C GLU A 13 22.30 -15.71 7.74
N MET A 14 22.62 -14.61 7.02
CA MET A 14 23.57 -14.64 5.92
C MET A 14 24.99 -14.97 6.39
N ALA A 15 25.43 -14.40 7.51
CA ALA A 15 26.75 -14.68 8.09
C ALA A 15 26.88 -16.15 8.56
N ALA A 16 25.79 -16.74 9.05
CA ALA A 16 25.72 -18.14 9.45
C ALA A 16 25.52 -19.11 8.26
N ASN A 17 25.40 -18.60 7.03
CA ASN A 17 25.06 -19.37 5.83
C ASN A 17 23.77 -20.21 5.98
N GLN A 18 22.80 -19.70 6.74
CA GLN A 18 21.49 -20.32 6.96
C GLN A 18 20.44 -19.72 6.02
N LEU A 19 20.83 -19.51 4.76
CA LEU A 19 19.97 -18.90 3.75
C LEU A 19 18.79 -19.83 3.42
N GLU A 20 17.60 -19.26 3.30
CA GLU A 20 16.43 -20.00 2.84
C GLU A 20 16.63 -20.40 1.36
N PRO A 21 16.68 -21.71 1.02
CA PRO A 21 17.10 -22.15 -0.31
C PRO A 21 16.21 -21.65 -1.44
N ALA A 22 14.90 -21.53 -1.21
CA ALA A 22 13.94 -21.06 -2.21
C ALA A 22 14.16 -19.58 -2.54
N LEU A 23 14.22 -18.72 -1.52
CA LEU A 23 14.47 -17.28 -1.69
C LEU A 23 15.86 -17.01 -2.27
N TRP A 24 16.88 -17.77 -1.86
CA TRP A 24 18.22 -17.62 -2.39
C TRP A 24 18.30 -17.99 -3.88
N THR A 25 17.67 -19.11 -4.27
CA THR A 25 17.63 -19.54 -5.69
C THR A 25 16.94 -18.50 -6.56
N GLN A 26 15.83 -17.94 -6.09
CA GLN A 26 15.13 -16.85 -6.77
C GLN A 26 16.04 -15.61 -6.90
N ALA A 27 16.63 -15.16 -5.79
CA ALA A 27 17.51 -13.99 -5.79
C ALA A 27 18.73 -14.16 -6.71
N TYR A 28 19.31 -15.36 -6.76
CA TYR A 28 20.45 -15.68 -7.62
C TYR A 28 20.08 -15.72 -9.10
N SER A 29 18.89 -16.24 -9.42
CA SER A 29 18.34 -16.22 -10.78
C SER A 29 18.07 -14.79 -11.25
N GLU A 30 17.40 -13.97 -10.44
CA GLU A 30 17.12 -12.56 -10.76
C GLU A 30 18.39 -11.70 -10.86
N ALA A 31 19.44 -12.07 -10.13
CA ALA A 31 20.73 -11.41 -10.20
C ALA A 31 21.55 -11.78 -11.44
N GLY A 32 21.13 -12.77 -12.24
CA GLY A 32 21.92 -13.29 -13.36
C GLY A 32 23.23 -13.93 -12.92
N GLY A 33 23.24 -14.58 -11.75
CA GLY A 33 24.42 -15.23 -11.17
C GLY A 33 25.42 -14.29 -10.47
N ASN A 34 25.14 -12.98 -10.40
CA ASN A 34 25.97 -12.06 -9.62
C ASN A 34 25.65 -12.20 -8.11
N THR A 35 26.63 -12.63 -7.32
CA THR A 35 26.48 -12.92 -5.89
C THR A 35 26.13 -11.68 -5.06
N GLU A 36 26.79 -10.54 -5.27
CA GLU A 36 26.52 -9.30 -4.52
C GLU A 36 25.11 -8.78 -4.79
N LYS A 37 24.68 -8.83 -6.05
CA LYS A 37 23.32 -8.45 -6.44
C LYS A 37 22.29 -9.43 -5.88
N ALA A 38 22.59 -10.73 -5.87
CA ALA A 38 21.73 -11.75 -5.27
C ALA A 38 21.55 -11.53 -3.77
N GLN A 39 22.61 -11.16 -3.05
CA GLN A 39 22.54 -10.81 -1.63
C GLN A 39 21.61 -9.62 -1.37
N ALA A 40 21.72 -8.55 -2.15
CA ALA A 40 20.84 -7.39 -2.01
C ALA A 40 19.36 -7.71 -2.34
N ILE A 41 19.12 -8.59 -3.30
CA ILE A 41 17.76 -9.07 -3.62
C ILE A 41 17.23 -9.97 -2.50
N TYR A 42 18.06 -10.89 -1.99
CA TYR A 42 17.73 -11.78 -0.88
C TYR A 42 17.31 -11.00 0.36
N ILE A 43 18.10 -10.00 0.78
CA ILE A 43 17.79 -9.15 1.94
C ILE A 43 16.41 -8.50 1.77
N ARG A 44 16.07 -8.04 0.57
CA ARG A 44 14.78 -7.41 0.28
C ARG A 44 13.62 -8.40 0.35
N LEU A 45 13.78 -9.58 -0.24
CA LEU A 45 12.77 -10.65 -0.21
C LEU A 45 12.56 -11.15 1.22
N ARG A 46 13.65 -11.41 1.94
CA ARG A 46 13.64 -11.88 3.32
C ARG A 46 13.07 -10.83 4.28
N HIS A 47 13.41 -9.56 4.10
CA HIS A 47 12.77 -8.47 4.85
C HIS A 47 11.27 -8.44 4.60
N ARG A 48 10.83 -8.54 3.33
CA ARG A 48 9.41 -8.58 3.01
C ARG A 48 8.71 -9.78 3.68
N ASP A 49 9.34 -10.94 3.68
CA ASP A 49 8.81 -12.15 4.32
C ASP A 49 8.74 -12.01 5.85
N LEU A 50 9.79 -11.50 6.49
CA LEU A 50 9.81 -11.26 7.93
C LEU A 50 8.84 -10.14 8.34
N SER A 51 8.79 -9.03 7.61
CA SER A 51 7.81 -7.96 7.85
C SER A 51 6.36 -8.39 7.56
N GLY A 52 6.17 -9.33 6.64
CA GLY A 52 4.87 -9.89 6.26
C GLY A 52 4.40 -10.99 7.19
N SER A 53 5.33 -11.74 7.79
CA SER A 53 5.05 -12.74 8.82
C SER A 53 4.88 -12.11 10.21
N GLU A 54 5.57 -10.99 10.51
CA GLU A 54 5.31 -10.16 11.70
C GLU A 54 3.98 -9.41 11.64
N ALA A 55 3.34 -9.29 10.47
CA ALA A 55 1.94 -8.86 10.39
C ALA A 55 0.96 -9.91 10.96
N ARG A 56 1.43 -11.10 11.36
CA ARG A 56 0.72 -11.95 12.33
C ARG A 56 1.08 -11.46 13.72
N ASP A 57 0.55 -10.30 14.09
CA ASP A 57 0.51 -9.92 15.49
C ASP A 57 -0.26 -11.02 16.23
N PRO A 58 0.34 -11.77 17.17
CA PRO A 58 -0.40 -12.76 17.95
C PRO A 58 -1.52 -12.11 18.78
N ALA A 59 -1.53 -10.77 18.88
CA ALA A 59 -2.61 -9.98 19.43
C ALA A 59 -3.68 -9.54 18.40
N ASP A 60 -3.53 -9.80 17.10
CA ASP A 60 -4.59 -9.52 16.12
C ASP A 60 -5.70 -10.57 16.26
N PRO A 61 -6.87 -10.20 16.81
CA PRO A 61 -7.97 -11.14 17.00
C PRO A 61 -8.44 -11.77 15.69
N LEU A 62 -8.24 -11.10 14.55
CA LEU A 62 -8.58 -11.66 13.24
C LEU A 62 -7.62 -12.75 12.78
N ALA A 63 -6.34 -12.67 13.13
CA ALA A 63 -5.37 -13.71 12.79
C ALA A 63 -5.67 -15.02 13.54
N ALA A 64 -5.97 -14.91 14.84
CA ALA A 64 -6.41 -16.05 15.65
C ALA A 64 -7.71 -16.66 15.11
N LEU A 65 -8.73 -15.82 14.85
CA LEU A 65 -10.01 -16.24 14.26
C LEU A 65 -9.82 -17.01 12.95
N ARG A 66 -8.94 -16.54 12.07
CA ARG A 66 -8.67 -17.19 10.78
C ARG A 66 -7.96 -18.53 10.93
N ALA A 67 -7.06 -18.68 11.90
CA ALA A 67 -6.44 -19.96 12.20
C ALA A 67 -7.48 -20.99 12.69
N ASP A 68 -8.37 -20.57 13.59
CA ASP A 68 -9.46 -21.41 14.09
C ASP A 68 -10.44 -21.81 12.97
N LEU A 69 -10.80 -20.84 12.10
CA LEU A 69 -11.60 -21.11 10.91
C LEU A 69 -10.92 -22.10 9.95
N ALA A 70 -9.62 -21.97 9.72
CA ALA A 70 -8.88 -22.90 8.87
C ALA A 70 -8.96 -24.33 9.43
N GLN A 71 -8.79 -24.50 10.75
CA GLN A 71 -8.89 -25.80 11.40
C GLN A 71 -10.33 -26.36 11.36
N ALA A 72 -11.34 -25.52 11.58
CA ALA A 72 -12.74 -25.90 11.51
C ALA A 72 -13.18 -26.32 10.09
N LEU A 73 -12.83 -25.53 9.08
CA LEU A 73 -13.17 -25.82 7.68
C LEU A 73 -12.39 -27.00 7.12
N ALA A 74 -11.20 -27.29 7.65
CA ALA A 74 -10.50 -28.54 7.30
C ALA A 74 -11.29 -29.79 7.74
N ARG A 75 -12.10 -29.68 8.80
CA ARG A 75 -12.93 -30.78 9.33
C ARG A 75 -14.34 -30.80 8.73
N SER A 76 -14.95 -29.63 8.58
CA SER A 76 -16.27 -29.51 7.95
C SER A 76 -16.06 -29.38 6.44
N SER A 77 -16.39 -30.39 5.66
CA SER A 77 -16.23 -30.38 4.20
C SER A 77 -17.16 -29.38 3.46
N ARG A 78 -17.56 -28.27 4.10
CA ARG A 78 -18.41 -27.21 3.58
C ARG A 78 -17.73 -26.44 2.45
N GLU A 79 -18.51 -26.09 1.44
CA GLU A 79 -18.08 -25.14 0.41
C GLU A 79 -18.13 -23.72 0.97
N THR A 80 -17.01 -23.01 0.90
CA THR A 80 -16.84 -21.62 1.35
C THR A 80 -16.17 -20.79 0.27
N LEU A 81 -16.20 -19.46 0.37
CA LEU A 81 -15.51 -18.57 -0.58
C LEU A 81 -14.00 -18.87 -0.63
N TYR A 82 -13.42 -19.27 0.50
CA TYR A 82 -12.04 -19.72 0.61
C TYR A 82 -11.74 -20.95 -0.26
N ARG A 83 -12.59 -21.98 -0.16
CA ARG A 83 -12.44 -23.19 -0.98
C ARG A 83 -12.67 -22.92 -2.46
N ARG A 84 -13.62 -22.05 -2.83
CA ARG A 84 -13.85 -21.62 -4.22
C ARG A 84 -12.62 -20.94 -4.85
N LEU A 85 -11.88 -20.17 -4.06
CA LEU A 85 -10.62 -19.54 -4.50
C LEU A 85 -9.38 -20.42 -4.31
N GLY A 86 -9.51 -21.62 -3.72
CA GLY A 86 -8.39 -22.53 -3.46
C GLY A 86 -7.39 -22.01 -2.42
N VAL A 87 -7.83 -21.17 -1.49
CA VAL A 87 -6.98 -20.56 -0.45
C VAL A 87 -7.50 -20.88 0.95
N ALA A 88 -6.59 -21.05 1.91
CA ALA A 88 -6.97 -21.26 3.30
C ALA A 88 -7.42 -19.94 3.98
N PRO A 89 -8.29 -19.98 4.99
CA PRO A 89 -8.72 -18.77 5.71
C PRO A 89 -7.58 -17.97 6.36
N ASP A 90 -6.54 -18.67 6.80
CA ASP A 90 -5.32 -18.12 7.41
C ASP A 90 -4.25 -17.68 6.40
N ALA A 91 -4.55 -17.78 5.10
CA ALA A 91 -3.67 -17.33 4.04
C ALA A 91 -3.39 -15.83 4.16
N SER A 92 -2.10 -15.48 3.96
CA SER A 92 -1.65 -14.09 3.97
C SER A 92 -2.36 -13.26 2.90
N ALA A 93 -2.41 -11.94 3.08
CA ALA A 93 -2.97 -11.04 2.07
C ALA A 93 -2.24 -11.17 0.71
N GLY A 94 -0.93 -11.43 0.73
CA GLY A 94 -0.15 -11.67 -0.48
C GLY A 94 -0.52 -12.97 -1.21
N THR A 95 -0.69 -14.06 -0.46
CA THR A 95 -1.12 -15.36 -1.00
C THR A 95 -2.52 -15.26 -1.63
N LEU A 96 -3.45 -14.58 -0.94
CA LEU A 96 -4.79 -14.34 -1.46
C LEU A 96 -4.77 -13.47 -2.73
N ALA A 97 -3.99 -12.38 -2.73
CA ALA A 97 -3.86 -11.51 -3.90
C ALA A 97 -3.27 -12.26 -5.11
N ALA A 98 -2.29 -13.15 -4.88
CA ALA A 98 -1.71 -13.99 -5.92
C ALA A 98 -2.74 -14.97 -6.50
N ALA A 99 -3.53 -15.64 -5.66
CA ALA A 99 -4.60 -16.53 -6.11
C ALA A 99 -5.67 -15.79 -6.92
N ILE A 100 -6.09 -14.60 -6.48
CA ILE A 100 -7.03 -13.74 -7.22
C ILE A 100 -6.45 -13.33 -8.58
N ALA A 101 -5.16 -12.97 -8.64
CA ALA A 101 -4.49 -12.61 -9.88
C ALA A 101 -4.42 -13.81 -10.85
N GLU A 102 -4.11 -15.02 -10.35
CA GLU A 102 -4.08 -16.24 -11.16
C GLU A 102 -5.46 -16.53 -11.78
N ILE A 103 -6.54 -16.45 -11.00
CA ILE A 103 -7.90 -16.67 -11.49
C ILE A 103 -8.29 -15.65 -12.56
N ARG A 104 -7.91 -14.38 -12.37
CA ARG A 104 -8.16 -13.31 -13.35
C ARG A 104 -7.35 -13.45 -14.64
N ALA A 105 -6.19 -14.12 -14.59
CA ALA A 105 -5.34 -14.35 -15.75
C ALA A 105 -5.85 -15.50 -16.65
N ARG A 106 -6.82 -16.31 -16.19
CA ARG A 106 -7.39 -17.40 -16.99
C ARG A 106 -8.22 -16.84 -18.16
N PRO A 107 -8.19 -17.50 -19.34
CA PRO A 107 -8.91 -17.02 -20.52
C PRO A 107 -10.44 -17.18 -20.41
N ALA A 108 -10.91 -18.06 -19.53
CA ALA A 108 -12.34 -18.23 -19.26
C ALA A 108 -12.83 -17.17 -18.26
N ALA A 109 -13.98 -16.56 -18.55
CA ALA A 109 -14.61 -15.64 -17.62
C ALA A 109 -14.95 -16.37 -16.30
N PRO A 110 -14.60 -15.81 -15.13
CA PRO A 110 -14.95 -16.42 -13.86
C PRO A 110 -16.48 -16.45 -13.70
N ASP A 111 -16.99 -17.53 -13.11
CA ASP A 111 -18.40 -17.66 -12.78
C ASP A 111 -18.85 -16.57 -11.78
N ALA A 112 -20.16 -16.47 -11.52
CA ALA A 112 -20.69 -15.46 -10.62
C ALA A 112 -20.20 -15.64 -9.16
N GLU A 113 -20.00 -16.89 -8.72
CA GLU A 113 -19.58 -17.20 -7.36
C GLU A 113 -18.10 -16.85 -7.12
N ILE A 114 -17.23 -17.13 -8.08
CA ILE A 114 -15.81 -16.76 -8.08
C ILE A 114 -15.68 -15.23 -8.11
N ARG A 115 -16.49 -14.54 -8.92
CA ARG A 115 -16.51 -13.05 -8.92
C ARG A 115 -16.89 -12.51 -7.55
N TYR A 116 -17.93 -13.05 -6.93
CA TYR A 116 -18.34 -12.69 -5.58
C TYR A 116 -17.26 -13.00 -4.54
N ALA A 117 -16.61 -14.16 -4.62
CA ALA A 117 -15.51 -14.53 -3.74
C ALA A 117 -14.31 -13.57 -3.87
N ILE A 118 -13.96 -13.16 -5.10
CA ILE A 118 -12.91 -12.17 -5.36
C ILE A 118 -13.28 -10.80 -4.75
N GLU A 119 -14.54 -10.39 -4.88
CA GLU A 119 -15.02 -9.11 -4.34
C GLU A 119 -14.97 -9.08 -2.80
N ILE A 120 -15.51 -10.11 -2.16
CA ILE A 120 -15.57 -10.20 -0.69
C ILE A 120 -14.18 -10.43 -0.09
N LEU A 121 -13.42 -11.41 -0.59
CA LEU A 121 -12.12 -11.76 -0.01
C LEU A 121 -11.01 -10.77 -0.40
N GLY A 122 -11.12 -10.13 -1.57
CA GLY A 122 -10.15 -9.13 -2.04
C GLY A 122 -10.18 -7.81 -1.28
N ASN A 123 -11.26 -7.50 -0.55
CA ASN A 123 -11.36 -6.34 0.33
C ASN A 123 -11.12 -6.77 1.79
N ALA A 124 -10.17 -6.14 2.47
CA ALA A 124 -9.77 -6.53 3.82
C ALA A 124 -10.91 -6.41 4.86
N GLU A 125 -11.76 -5.39 4.75
CA GLU A 125 -12.88 -5.16 5.67
C GLU A 125 -14.03 -6.14 5.39
N ALA A 126 -14.38 -6.34 4.12
CA ALA A 126 -15.41 -7.31 3.71
C ALA A 126 -14.99 -8.75 4.07
N ARG A 127 -13.71 -9.10 3.88
CA ARG A 127 -13.14 -10.38 4.32
C ARG A 127 -13.27 -10.55 5.83
N ALA A 128 -12.91 -9.54 6.62
CA ALA A 128 -13.03 -9.62 8.08
C ALA A 128 -14.49 -9.75 8.55
N ALA A 129 -15.43 -9.09 7.88
CA ALA A 129 -16.86 -9.27 8.14
C ALA A 129 -17.35 -10.69 7.81
N TYR A 130 -16.93 -11.22 6.67
CA TYR A 130 -17.21 -12.60 6.25
C TYR A 130 -16.62 -13.63 7.21
N ASP A 131 -15.39 -13.42 7.68
CA ASP A 131 -14.75 -14.31 8.67
C ASP A 131 -15.55 -14.37 9.96
N ARG A 132 -16.01 -13.22 10.48
CA ARG A 132 -16.85 -13.15 11.68
C ARG A 132 -18.20 -13.83 11.49
N SER A 133 -18.86 -13.64 10.35
CA SER A 133 -20.15 -14.31 10.09
C SER A 133 -19.96 -15.82 9.96
N LEU A 134 -18.91 -16.27 9.26
CA LEU A 134 -18.62 -17.68 9.09
C LEU A 134 -18.27 -18.35 10.43
N ALA A 135 -17.53 -17.67 11.30
CA ALA A 135 -17.21 -18.16 12.63
C ALA A 135 -18.46 -18.31 13.50
N ALA A 136 -19.35 -17.30 13.46
CA ALA A 136 -20.65 -17.37 14.14
C ALA A 136 -21.54 -18.52 13.62
N GLU A 137 -21.56 -18.77 12.31
CA GLU A 137 -22.28 -19.89 11.70
C GLU A 137 -21.73 -21.27 12.09
N LEU A 138 -20.43 -21.35 12.35
CA LEU A 138 -19.76 -22.57 12.76
C LEU A 138 -19.78 -22.77 14.29
N GLY A 139 -20.21 -21.77 15.04
CA GLY A 139 -20.41 -21.86 16.49
C GLY A 139 -19.17 -21.57 17.33
N PHE A 140 -18.20 -20.81 16.82
CA PHE A 140 -17.03 -20.36 17.57
C PHE A 140 -16.73 -18.88 17.32
N GLY A 141 -16.51 -18.13 18.40
CA GLY A 141 -16.35 -16.66 18.40
C GLY A 141 -17.42 -15.98 19.24
N ASP A 142 -17.04 -14.91 19.96
CA ASP A 142 -17.97 -14.07 20.73
C ASP A 142 -18.94 -13.37 19.77
N ALA A 143 -20.06 -14.03 19.46
CA ALA A 143 -21.06 -13.50 18.57
C ALA A 143 -21.65 -12.20 19.15
N PRO A 144 -21.65 -11.07 18.42
CA PRO A 144 -22.46 -9.93 18.81
C PRO A 144 -23.94 -10.34 18.85
N PRO A 145 -24.75 -9.76 19.77
CA PRO A 145 -26.12 -10.19 19.99
C PRO A 145 -26.95 -10.07 18.70
N ARG A 146 -27.57 -11.19 18.35
CA ARG A 146 -28.46 -11.35 17.21
C ARG A 146 -29.65 -10.41 17.38
N VAL A 147 -29.83 -9.44 16.48
CA VAL A 147 -31.02 -8.57 16.47
C VAL A 147 -32.24 -9.43 16.11
N GLU A 148 -33.02 -9.77 17.12
CA GLU A 148 -34.29 -10.49 17.02
C GLU A 148 -35.32 -9.62 16.28
N GLN A 149 -35.70 -10.05 15.08
CA GLN A 149 -36.90 -9.54 14.42
C GLN A 149 -38.11 -10.21 15.07
N VAL A 150 -38.87 -9.43 15.84
CA VAL A 150 -40.14 -9.83 16.45
C VAL A 150 -41.18 -10.03 15.35
N ALA A 151 -41.53 -11.29 15.07
CA ALA A 151 -42.74 -11.65 14.35
C ALA A 151 -43.83 -12.00 15.38
N ALA A 152 -44.80 -11.11 15.56
CA ALA A 152 -46.03 -11.40 16.29
C ALA A 152 -47.08 -11.91 15.29
N ALA A 153 -47.41 -13.19 15.39
CA ALA A 153 -48.55 -13.80 14.72
C ALA A 153 -49.56 -14.26 15.80
N GLU A 154 -50.77 -13.73 15.68
CA GLU A 154 -51.99 -14.24 16.29
C GLU A 154 -52.33 -15.64 15.73
N ASP A 155 -52.97 -16.50 16.52
CA ASP A 155 -54.39 -16.88 16.34
C ASP A 155 -54.77 -18.24 16.98
N SER A 156 -55.99 -18.28 17.52
CA SER A 156 -56.88 -19.44 17.76
C SER A 156 -56.43 -20.52 18.76
N GLY A 157 -57.26 -21.10 19.64
CA GLY A 157 -58.71 -21.18 19.78
C GLY A 157 -59.01 -22.54 20.44
N SER A 158 -60.04 -22.63 21.31
CA SER A 158 -60.78 -23.86 21.70
C SER A 158 -61.12 -24.00 23.21
N VAL A 159 -61.93 -23.11 23.80
CA VAL A 159 -62.56 -23.42 25.11
C VAL A 159 -63.95 -22.80 25.21
N PHE A 160 -64.92 -23.12 24.34
CA PHE A 160 -66.28 -22.57 24.54
C PHE A 160 -67.44 -23.41 23.98
N LEU A 161 -67.41 -24.74 24.06
CA LEU A 161 -68.61 -25.55 23.74
C LEU A 161 -68.74 -26.78 24.65
N ARG A 162 -69.13 -26.59 25.93
CA ARG A 162 -69.56 -27.73 26.77
C ARG A 162 -70.63 -27.43 27.82
N TRP A 163 -71.36 -26.32 27.69
CA TRP A 163 -72.45 -25.97 28.58
C TRP A 163 -73.61 -25.46 27.73
N TRP A 164 -74.87 -25.72 28.12
CA TRP A 164 -76.11 -25.44 27.38
C TRP A 164 -76.68 -26.59 26.53
N SER A 165 -77.08 -27.68 27.20
CA SER A 165 -78.02 -28.65 26.67
C SER A 165 -79.16 -28.95 27.64
N THR A 166 -79.94 -27.95 28.07
CA THR A 166 -81.27 -28.18 28.67
C THR A 166 -82.05 -26.87 28.76
N ARG A 167 -82.95 -26.63 27.79
CA ARG A 167 -84.22 -25.85 27.85
C ARG A 167 -84.62 -25.44 26.44
N ARG A 168 -85.37 -26.29 25.72
CA ARG A 168 -85.67 -26.15 24.28
C ARG A 168 -87.07 -25.67 23.89
N VAL A 169 -87.92 -25.21 24.82
CA VAL A 169 -89.31 -24.86 24.45
C VAL A 169 -89.65 -23.36 24.52
N GLY A 170 -88.87 -22.53 25.24
CA GLY A 170 -89.10 -21.07 25.29
C GLY A 170 -88.41 -20.25 24.19
N ILE A 171 -87.38 -20.80 23.52
CA ILE A 171 -86.49 -20.05 22.61
C ILE A 171 -87.14 -19.79 21.25
N VAL A 172 -88.05 -20.64 20.79
CA VAL A 172 -88.60 -20.57 19.42
C VAL A 172 -89.50 -19.34 19.22
N VAL A 173 -90.25 -18.94 20.24
CA VAL A 173 -91.15 -17.76 20.16
C VAL A 173 -90.36 -16.44 20.29
N ALA A 174 -89.35 -16.40 21.16
CA ALA A 174 -88.46 -15.24 21.25
C ALA A 174 -87.60 -15.07 19.98
N ALA A 175 -87.13 -16.16 19.37
CA ALA A 175 -86.35 -16.12 18.14
C ALA A 175 -87.15 -15.58 16.95
N ALA A 176 -88.44 -15.89 16.84
CA ALA A 176 -89.29 -15.39 15.77
C ALA A 176 -89.51 -13.87 15.86
N VAL A 177 -89.70 -13.32 17.06
CA VAL A 177 -89.87 -11.87 17.27
C VAL A 177 -88.55 -11.11 17.04
N VAL A 178 -87.42 -11.68 17.48
CA VAL A 178 -86.08 -11.11 17.22
C VAL A 178 -85.74 -11.15 15.73
N ALA A 179 -86.10 -12.21 15.01
CA ALA A 179 -85.87 -12.33 13.57
C ALA A 179 -86.66 -11.28 12.77
N LEU A 180 -87.90 -10.98 13.18
CA LEU A 180 -88.76 -10.00 12.52
C LEU A 180 -88.29 -8.56 12.77
N LEU A 181 -87.84 -8.25 13.99
CA LEU A 181 -87.18 -6.97 14.31
C LEU A 181 -85.84 -6.81 13.59
N ALA A 182 -85.05 -7.88 13.47
CA ALA A 182 -83.78 -7.88 12.74
C ALA A 182 -83.98 -7.63 11.23
N ALA A 183 -85.05 -8.19 10.63
CA ALA A 183 -85.36 -7.98 9.22
C ALA A 183 -85.78 -6.52 8.90
N VAL A 184 -86.44 -5.83 9.84
CA VAL A 184 -86.85 -4.42 9.66
C VAL A 184 -85.69 -3.45 9.92
N LEU A 185 -84.74 -3.78 10.80
CA LEU A 185 -83.57 -2.95 11.11
C LEU A 185 -82.38 -3.17 10.16
N GLN A 186 -82.35 -4.28 9.41
CA GLN A 186 -81.27 -4.61 8.48
C GLN A 186 -80.93 -3.53 7.42
N PRO A 187 -81.89 -2.90 6.71
CA PRO A 187 -81.57 -1.87 5.72
C PRO A 187 -81.04 -0.57 6.35
N PHE A 188 -81.39 -0.28 7.61
CA PHE A 188 -80.84 0.86 8.35
C PHE A 188 -79.41 0.60 8.85
N GLN A 189 -79.08 -0.64 9.22
CA GLN A 189 -77.71 -0.98 9.59
C GLN A 189 -76.75 -1.00 8.38
N GLN A 190 -77.23 -1.44 7.20
CA GLN A 190 -76.42 -1.45 5.98
C GLN A 190 -76.08 -0.04 5.47
N THR A 191 -76.93 0.96 5.69
CA THR A 191 -76.64 2.35 5.27
C THR A 191 -75.68 3.07 6.22
N ALA A 192 -75.65 2.68 7.50
CA ALA A 192 -74.68 3.21 8.46
C ALA A 192 -73.26 2.67 8.20
N THR A 193 -73.12 1.36 7.97
CA THR A 193 -71.81 0.72 7.70
C THR A 193 -71.18 1.19 6.39
N VAL A 194 -71.99 1.44 5.36
CA VAL A 194 -71.49 2.00 4.08
C VAL A 194 -70.92 3.41 4.26
N ARG A 195 -71.54 4.27 5.09
CA ARG A 195 -71.02 5.62 5.37
C ARG A 195 -69.72 5.57 6.18
N GLU A 196 -69.60 4.64 7.11
CA GLU A 196 -68.36 4.44 7.88
C GLU A 196 -67.22 3.93 7.00
N HIS A 197 -67.49 2.97 6.10
CA HIS A 197 -66.48 2.51 5.14
C HIS A 197 -66.04 3.60 4.16
N LEU A 198 -66.95 4.45 3.68
CA LEU A 198 -66.58 5.59 2.82
C LEU A 198 -65.72 6.62 3.57
N ARG A 199 -65.99 6.87 4.86
CA ARG A 199 -65.15 7.74 5.70
C ARG A 199 -63.77 7.11 5.95
N ALA A 200 -63.71 5.81 6.21
CA ALA A 200 -62.45 5.09 6.40
C ALA A 200 -61.60 5.09 5.11
N GLN A 201 -62.21 4.89 3.94
CA GLN A 201 -61.53 4.99 2.65
C GLN A 201 -61.00 6.40 2.40
N ALA A 202 -61.79 7.44 2.66
CA ALA A 202 -61.36 8.82 2.50
C ALA A 202 -60.20 9.19 3.44
N MET A 203 -60.12 8.62 4.65
CA MET A 203 -58.98 8.81 5.55
C MET A 203 -57.71 8.10 5.03
N LEU A 204 -57.82 6.85 4.57
CA LEU A 204 -56.70 6.12 3.98
C LEU A 204 -56.13 6.81 2.73
N GLU A 205 -56.98 7.39 1.89
CA GLU A 205 -56.52 8.15 0.73
C GLU A 205 -55.74 9.42 1.15
N ARG A 206 -56.21 10.13 2.19
CA ARG A 206 -55.49 11.28 2.74
C ARG A 206 -54.15 10.89 3.34
N GLU A 207 -54.08 9.79 4.08
CA GLU A 207 -52.82 9.27 4.62
C GLU A 207 -51.84 8.87 3.52
N ARG A 208 -52.31 8.22 2.44
CA ARG A 208 -51.47 7.88 1.28
C ARG A 208 -50.92 9.12 0.58
N LEU A 209 -51.72 10.18 0.46
CA LEU A 209 -51.25 11.46 -0.11
C LEU A 209 -50.20 12.11 0.79
N GLN A 210 -50.40 12.13 2.11
CA GLN A 210 -49.43 12.65 3.07
C GLN A 210 -48.13 11.83 3.07
N GLN A 211 -48.21 10.50 3.03
CA GLN A 211 -47.05 9.63 2.90
C GLN A 211 -46.32 9.88 1.57
N GLY A 212 -47.06 10.08 0.48
CA GLY A 212 -46.48 10.42 -0.82
C GLY A 212 -45.70 11.74 -0.82
N GLU A 213 -46.20 12.75 -0.10
CA GLU A 213 -45.49 14.03 0.09
C GLU A 213 -44.22 13.87 0.93
N GLN A 214 -44.28 13.13 2.04
CA GLN A 214 -43.11 12.83 2.87
C GLN A 214 -42.01 12.08 2.10
N VAL A 215 -42.39 11.11 1.27
CA VAL A 215 -41.43 10.37 0.43
C VAL A 215 -40.78 11.31 -0.60
N ARG A 216 -41.53 12.22 -1.22
CA ARG A 216 -40.98 13.21 -2.16
C ARG A 216 -40.03 14.18 -1.48
N GLU A 217 -40.34 14.62 -0.27
CA GLU A 217 -39.47 15.51 0.51
C GLU A 217 -38.17 14.79 0.91
N MET A 218 -38.26 13.56 1.40
CA MET A 218 -37.09 12.72 1.69
C MET A 218 -36.23 12.48 0.44
N GLN A 219 -36.84 12.26 -0.72
CA GLN A 219 -36.10 12.11 -1.99
C GLN A 219 -35.37 13.40 -2.38
N ARG A 220 -35.98 14.57 -2.19
CA ARG A 220 -35.32 15.87 -2.44
C ARG A 220 -34.15 16.10 -1.50
N GLU A 221 -34.31 15.76 -0.23
CA GLU A 221 -33.23 15.88 0.76
C GLU A 221 -32.06 14.95 0.44
N ARG A 222 -32.34 13.70 0.04
CA ARG A 222 -31.31 12.76 -0.42
C ARG A 222 -30.57 13.25 -1.66
N LEU A 223 -31.28 13.86 -2.61
CA LEU A 223 -30.65 14.45 -3.80
C LEU A 223 -29.72 15.63 -3.41
N ARG A 224 -30.16 16.52 -2.52
CA ARG A 224 -29.33 17.62 -2.02
C ARG A 224 -28.08 17.12 -1.30
N LEU A 225 -28.21 16.11 -0.44
CA LEU A 225 -27.06 15.50 0.25
C LEU A 225 -26.11 14.83 -0.75
N ALA A 226 -26.63 14.14 -1.76
CA ALA A 226 -25.81 13.53 -2.80
C ALA A 226 -25.03 14.58 -3.62
N GLU A 227 -25.66 15.70 -3.95
CA GLU A 227 -25.00 16.83 -4.62
C GLU A 227 -23.90 17.46 -3.74
N GLN A 228 -24.18 17.67 -2.45
CA GLN A 228 -23.17 18.16 -1.49
C GLN A 228 -21.99 17.20 -1.35
N HIS A 229 -22.25 15.88 -1.29
CA HIS A 229 -21.18 14.89 -1.24
C HIS A 229 -20.33 14.87 -2.51
N ARG A 230 -20.94 15.01 -3.69
CA ARG A 230 -20.20 15.12 -4.97
C ARG A 230 -19.33 16.37 -5.00
N ALA A 231 -19.91 17.54 -4.67
CA ALA A 231 -19.14 18.79 -4.62
C ALA A 231 -17.97 18.72 -3.62
N ALA A 232 -18.17 18.07 -2.47
CA ALA A 232 -17.10 17.85 -1.49
C ALA A 232 -16.03 16.87 -1.97
N GLN A 233 -16.38 15.86 -2.79
CA GLN A 233 -15.43 14.96 -3.41
C GLN A 233 -14.61 15.68 -4.49
N ASP A 234 -15.27 16.45 -5.36
CA ASP A 234 -14.61 17.23 -6.42
C ASP A 234 -13.63 18.24 -5.81
N ALA A 235 -14.01 18.93 -4.73
CA ALA A 235 -13.14 19.85 -4.02
C ALA A 235 -11.88 19.17 -3.45
N ARG A 236 -12.02 17.95 -2.90
CA ARG A 236 -10.88 17.16 -2.40
C ARG A 236 -9.99 16.67 -3.55
N GLU A 237 -10.56 16.33 -4.70
CA GLU A 237 -9.80 15.93 -5.87
C GLU A 237 -8.97 17.10 -6.42
N ILE A 238 -9.59 18.28 -6.57
CA ILE A 238 -8.89 19.51 -6.97
C ILE A 238 -7.76 19.85 -5.99
N GLU A 239 -7.99 19.74 -4.68
CA GLU A 239 -6.93 19.99 -3.68
C GLU A 239 -5.77 18.99 -3.81
N ARG A 240 -6.07 17.71 -4.05
CA ARG A 240 -5.03 16.68 -4.27
C ARG A 240 -4.24 16.96 -5.55
N GLU A 241 -4.90 17.38 -6.63
CA GLU A 241 -4.23 17.76 -7.87
C GLU A 241 -3.33 18.98 -7.67
N GLN A 242 -3.80 20.01 -6.96
CA GLN A 242 -2.99 21.19 -6.64
C GLN A 242 -1.77 20.82 -5.79
N ARG A 243 -1.93 19.95 -4.78
CA ARG A 243 -0.79 19.44 -3.98
C ARG A 243 0.21 18.68 -4.85
N ARG A 244 -0.26 17.81 -5.75
CA ARG A 244 0.61 17.09 -6.70
C ARG A 244 1.36 18.06 -7.63
N GLN A 245 0.70 19.10 -8.12
CA GLN A 245 1.34 20.12 -8.95
C GLN A 245 2.40 20.91 -8.17
N GLN A 246 2.10 21.31 -6.92
CA GLN A 246 3.07 21.98 -6.04
C GLN A 246 4.27 21.08 -5.71
N GLU A 247 4.04 19.80 -5.41
CA GLU A 247 5.09 18.82 -5.19
C GLU A 247 5.97 18.66 -6.44
N GLN A 248 5.37 18.49 -7.63
CA GLN A 248 6.10 18.41 -8.89
C GLN A 248 6.94 19.65 -9.17
N PHE A 249 6.37 20.85 -8.94
CA PHE A 249 7.10 22.10 -9.09
C PHE A 249 8.28 22.17 -8.11
N SER A 250 8.08 21.80 -6.84
CA SER A 250 9.15 21.80 -5.83
C SER A 250 10.28 20.82 -6.18
N ILE A 251 9.96 19.65 -6.73
CA ILE A 251 10.92 18.65 -7.19
C ILE A 251 11.74 19.20 -8.36
N GLN A 252 11.09 19.88 -9.32
CA GLN A 252 11.79 20.51 -10.45
C GLN A 252 12.76 21.60 -9.98
N VAL A 253 12.31 22.49 -9.09
CA VAL A 253 13.16 23.55 -8.54
C VAL A 253 14.36 22.97 -7.78
N GLN A 254 14.15 21.93 -6.96
CA GLN A 254 15.27 21.25 -6.27
C GLN A 254 16.23 20.57 -7.25
N ALA A 255 15.73 19.94 -8.31
CA ALA A 255 16.57 19.30 -9.32
C ALA A 255 17.43 20.34 -10.06
N GLU A 256 16.87 21.50 -10.40
CA GLU A 256 17.61 22.61 -11.01
C GLU A 256 18.66 23.19 -10.07
N GLN A 257 18.33 23.40 -8.79
CA GLN A 257 19.29 23.85 -7.78
C GLN A 257 20.48 22.89 -7.67
N ARG A 258 20.23 21.58 -7.63
CA ARG A 258 21.30 20.56 -7.62
C ARG A 258 22.15 20.59 -8.89
N ARG A 259 21.55 20.82 -10.07
CA ARG A 259 22.29 20.99 -11.32
C ARG A 259 23.20 22.21 -11.27
N GLN A 260 22.71 23.34 -10.77
CA GLN A 260 23.51 24.56 -10.62
C GLN A 260 24.65 24.38 -9.61
N GLU A 261 24.40 23.77 -8.45
CA GLU A 261 25.47 23.46 -7.48
C GLU A 261 26.52 22.54 -8.07
N ASN A 262 26.10 21.47 -8.76
CA ASN A 262 27.02 20.54 -9.39
C ASN A 262 27.86 21.21 -10.48
N ALA A 263 27.27 22.13 -11.25
CA ALA A 263 27.99 22.93 -12.24
C ALA A 263 29.05 23.84 -11.58
N ARG A 264 28.68 24.55 -10.50
CA ARG A 264 29.62 25.39 -9.73
C ARG A 264 30.77 24.57 -9.14
N ARG A 265 30.47 23.40 -8.56
CA ARG A 265 31.50 22.49 -8.03
C ARG A 265 32.42 21.95 -9.14
N ALA A 266 31.89 21.69 -10.32
CA ALA A 266 32.69 21.25 -11.46
C ALA A 266 33.62 22.36 -11.96
N GLU A 267 33.14 23.59 -12.04
CA GLU A 267 33.94 24.76 -12.41
C GLU A 267 35.05 25.03 -11.38
N GLN A 268 34.73 24.98 -10.08
CA GLN A 268 35.73 25.14 -9.02
C GLN A 268 36.83 24.08 -9.12
N ARG A 269 36.49 22.81 -9.37
CA ARG A 269 37.47 21.74 -9.57
C ARG A 269 38.37 21.99 -10.78
N ARG A 270 37.83 22.56 -11.87
CA ARG A 270 38.63 22.94 -13.05
C ARG A 270 39.62 24.04 -12.70
N LEU A 271 39.17 25.11 -12.03
CA LEU A 271 40.05 26.19 -11.60
C LEU A 271 41.16 25.70 -10.66
N GLU A 272 40.86 24.80 -9.71
CA GLU A 272 41.86 24.18 -8.84
C GLU A 272 42.85 23.28 -9.60
N GLN A 273 42.40 22.59 -10.65
CA GLN A 273 43.28 21.80 -11.51
C GLN A 273 44.20 22.72 -12.32
N ASP A 274 43.67 23.79 -12.90
CA ASP A 274 44.46 24.77 -13.66
C ASP A 274 45.50 25.46 -12.77
N GLN A 275 45.13 25.85 -11.55
CA GLN A 275 46.07 26.40 -10.58
C GLN A 275 47.19 25.42 -10.24
N ARG A 276 46.86 24.14 -10.00
CA ARG A 276 47.87 23.10 -9.77
C ARG A 276 48.80 22.92 -10.96
N GLN A 277 48.26 22.89 -12.18
CA GLN A 277 49.06 22.80 -13.40
C GLN A 277 49.99 24.01 -13.57
N GLN A 278 49.52 25.22 -13.29
CA GLN A 278 50.35 26.43 -13.32
C GLN A 278 51.47 26.36 -12.27
N GLN A 279 51.18 25.91 -11.05
CA GLN A 279 52.19 25.70 -10.02
C GLN A 279 53.25 24.68 -10.44
N TYR A 280 52.83 23.55 -11.03
CA TYR A 280 53.78 22.55 -11.54
C TYR A 280 54.63 23.11 -12.69
N ALA A 281 54.04 23.87 -13.60
CA ALA A 281 54.78 24.51 -14.69
C ALA A 281 55.81 25.53 -14.18
N GLN A 282 55.45 26.33 -13.17
CA GLN A 282 56.38 27.26 -12.51
C GLN A 282 57.52 26.52 -11.81
N GLN A 283 57.22 25.45 -11.08
CA GLN A 283 58.24 24.62 -10.44
C GLN A 283 59.17 23.95 -11.45
N ALA A 284 58.65 23.51 -12.60
CA ALA A 284 59.44 22.93 -13.68
C ALA A 284 60.42 23.97 -14.26
N ARG A 285 59.93 25.17 -14.59
CA ARG A 285 60.78 26.28 -15.07
C ARG A 285 61.86 26.65 -14.05
N ALA A 286 61.51 26.78 -12.78
CA ALA A 286 62.49 27.07 -11.72
C ALA A 286 63.55 25.97 -11.56
N ARG A 287 63.19 24.69 -11.82
CA ARG A 287 64.16 23.58 -11.82
C ARG A 287 65.08 23.63 -13.04
N GLU A 288 64.55 23.99 -14.21
CA GLU A 288 65.34 24.18 -15.43
C GLU A 288 66.33 25.33 -15.28
N GLU A 289 65.88 26.49 -14.82
CA GLU A 289 66.75 27.64 -14.52
C GLU A 289 67.88 27.28 -13.54
N ARG A 290 67.56 26.52 -12.48
CA ARG A 290 68.59 26.02 -11.53
C ARG A 290 69.57 25.04 -12.19
N ARG A 291 69.10 24.21 -13.12
CA ARG A 291 69.98 23.28 -13.87
C ARG A 291 70.91 24.07 -14.79
N GLU A 292 70.39 25.06 -15.50
CA GLU A 292 71.17 25.94 -16.38
C GLU A 292 72.19 26.76 -15.59
N ALA A 293 71.80 27.32 -14.44
CA ALA A 293 72.69 28.05 -13.56
C ALA A 293 73.85 27.16 -13.05
N ARG A 294 73.55 25.93 -12.61
CA ARG A 294 74.60 24.96 -12.24
C ARG A 294 75.49 24.59 -13.42
N ALA A 295 74.92 24.40 -14.61
CA ALA A 295 75.70 24.11 -15.81
C ALA A 295 76.61 25.30 -16.18
N ALA A 296 76.14 26.54 -16.07
CA ALA A 296 76.95 27.75 -16.24
C ALA A 296 78.07 27.85 -15.20
N GLU A 297 77.77 27.60 -13.92
CA GLU A 297 78.77 27.61 -12.84
C GLU A 297 79.86 26.54 -13.09
N THR A 298 79.47 25.33 -13.49
CA THR A 298 80.46 24.29 -13.82
C THR A 298 81.33 24.66 -15.03
N ARG A 299 80.77 25.33 -16.06
CA ARG A 299 81.54 25.85 -17.20
C ARG A 299 82.53 26.93 -16.76
N ALA A 300 82.06 27.92 -16.00
CA ALA A 300 82.91 28.99 -15.47
C ALA A 300 84.04 28.43 -14.58
N ALA A 301 83.75 27.43 -13.74
CA ALA A 301 84.75 26.77 -12.91
C ALA A 301 85.81 26.01 -13.74
N ARG A 302 85.41 25.38 -14.86
CA ARG A 302 86.35 24.74 -15.80
C ARG A 302 87.23 25.76 -16.49
N GLU A 303 86.63 26.85 -17.00
CA GLU A 303 87.38 27.95 -17.63
C GLU A 303 88.39 28.57 -16.66
N ALA A 304 88.00 28.82 -15.40
CA ALA A 304 88.90 29.32 -14.38
C ALA A 304 90.10 28.38 -14.13
N ARG A 305 89.85 27.06 -14.06
CA ARG A 305 90.92 26.04 -13.94
C ARG A 305 91.83 26.01 -15.16
N TYR A 306 91.25 26.11 -16.36
CA TYR A 306 92.00 26.18 -17.61
C TYR A 306 92.94 27.40 -17.62
N TRP A 307 92.42 28.59 -17.31
CA TRP A 307 93.22 29.82 -17.29
C TRP A 307 94.30 29.81 -16.21
N SER A 308 94.01 29.27 -15.03
CA SER A 308 95.02 29.06 -13.99
C SER A 308 96.15 28.15 -14.46
N CYS A 309 95.83 27.01 -15.09
CA CYS A 309 96.82 26.09 -15.65
C CYS A 309 97.64 26.76 -16.78
N PHE A 310 96.96 27.49 -17.66
CA PHE A 310 97.57 28.13 -18.82
C PHE A 310 98.58 29.20 -18.39
N ASN A 311 98.22 30.06 -17.42
CA ASN A 311 99.12 31.08 -16.89
C ASN A 311 100.35 30.46 -16.21
N ASP A 312 100.16 29.44 -15.37
CA ASP A 312 101.27 28.73 -14.72
C ASP A 312 102.23 28.06 -15.72
N ALA A 313 101.73 27.64 -16.88
CA ALA A 313 102.53 27.04 -17.95
C ALA A 313 103.23 28.09 -18.81
N MET A 314 102.59 29.23 -19.07
CA MET A 314 103.16 30.39 -19.76
C MET A 314 104.38 30.95 -19.02
N ASP A 315 104.36 30.97 -17.69
CA ASP A 315 105.52 31.40 -16.88
C ASP A 315 106.75 30.50 -17.07
N ARG A 316 106.60 29.30 -17.65
CA ARG A 316 107.65 28.29 -17.82
C ARG A 316 108.00 27.97 -19.28
N GLY A 317 107.31 28.54 -20.26
CA GLY A 317 107.44 28.15 -21.67
C GLY A 317 106.77 29.11 -22.65
N ASP A 318 106.55 28.67 -23.88
CA ASP A 318 105.79 29.42 -24.89
C ASP A 318 104.29 29.06 -24.89
N SER A 319 103.50 29.82 -25.66
CA SER A 319 102.05 29.64 -25.73
C SER A 319 101.61 28.29 -26.32
N ALA A 320 102.41 27.72 -27.22
CA ALA A 320 102.13 26.41 -27.82
C ALA A 320 102.26 25.28 -26.78
N TYR A 321 103.28 25.33 -25.93
CA TYR A 321 103.46 24.40 -24.82
C TYR A 321 102.33 24.52 -23.78
N ALA A 322 101.94 25.74 -23.42
CA ALA A 322 100.85 25.97 -22.46
C ALA A 322 99.50 25.43 -22.97
N GLU A 323 99.18 25.64 -24.25
CA GLU A 323 97.94 25.14 -24.86
C GLU A 323 97.92 23.61 -24.96
N ALA A 324 99.02 22.98 -25.39
CA ALA A 324 99.12 21.52 -25.46
C ALA A 324 98.96 20.83 -24.09
N ARG A 325 99.48 21.46 -23.03
CA ARG A 325 99.41 20.91 -21.67
C ARG A 325 98.04 21.08 -21.03
N CYS A 326 97.41 22.24 -21.19
CA CYS A 326 96.15 22.57 -20.50
C CYS A 326 94.89 22.35 -21.36
N GLY A 327 95.03 22.06 -22.66
CA GLY A 327 93.91 21.92 -23.60
C GLY A 327 92.86 20.87 -23.20
N GLN A 328 93.24 19.85 -22.42
CA GLN A 328 92.30 18.86 -21.88
C GLN A 328 91.30 19.44 -20.87
N LEU A 329 91.60 20.59 -20.25
CA LEU A 329 90.70 21.26 -19.30
C LEU A 329 89.68 22.20 -19.98
N ARG A 330 89.81 22.41 -21.30
CA ARG A 330 88.95 23.31 -22.08
C ARG A 330 87.60 22.68 -22.47
N TYR A 331 87.49 21.36 -22.45
CA TYR A 331 86.31 20.60 -22.92
C TYR A 331 85.55 19.92 -21.77
#